data_AF-A0A349S9X2-F1
#
_entry.id   AF-A0A349S9X2-F1
#
_cell.length_a   1.000
_cell.length_b   1.000
_cell.length_c   1.000
_cell.angle_alpha   90.00
_cell.angle_beta   90.00
_cell.angle_gamma   90.00
#
_symmetry.space_group_name_H-M   'P 1'
#
loop_
_entity.id
_entity.type
_entity.pdbx_description
1 polymer ?
#
loop_
_entity_poly.entity_id
_entity_poly.type
_entity_poly.pdbx_seq_one_letter_code
_entity_poly.pdbx_strand_id
1 'polypeptide(L)'
;MTKIKFLFSGTGLLTVAVALLVSVGLISALPSIRIDLTEDDLFSLADGTRNIVSGLEEPIELLFFYSESATEDQPQIRSYGTRVQELLREIVIASG
;
A
#
# COMPACT_ATOMS: atom_id res chain seq x y z
N MET A 1 -41.10 -9.58 8.94
CA MET A 1 -40.36 -10.82 9.32
C MET A 1 -39.85 -11.64 8.12
N THR A 2 -39.96 -11.15 6.87
CA THR A 2 -39.67 -11.93 5.65
C THR A 2 -38.25 -11.76 5.11
N LYS A 3 -37.61 -10.58 5.30
CA LYS A 3 -36.28 -10.27 4.75
C LYS A 3 -35.16 -11.15 5.31
N ILE A 4 -35.22 -11.48 6.61
CA ILE A 4 -34.20 -12.30 7.27
C ILE A 4 -34.24 -13.74 6.74
N LYS A 5 -35.43 -14.31 6.53
CA LYS A 5 -35.58 -15.66 5.96
C LYS A 5 -35.05 -15.75 4.52
N PHE A 6 -35.12 -14.67 3.75
CA PHE A 6 -34.56 -14.60 2.41
C PHE A 6 -33.02 -14.69 2.42
N LEU A 7 -32.35 -14.01 3.35
CA LEU A 7 -30.88 -14.05 3.48
C LEU A 7 -30.33 -15.46 3.73
N PHE A 8 -31.11 -16.32 4.40
CA PHE A 8 -30.74 -17.71 4.68
C PHE A 8 -31.22 -18.73 3.63
N SER A 9 -31.85 -18.28 2.54
CA SER A 9 -32.20 -19.13 1.39
C SER A 9 -31.01 -19.29 0.44
N GLY A 10 -30.97 -20.34 -0.38
CA GLY A 10 -29.85 -20.57 -1.31
C GLY A 10 -29.61 -19.41 -2.29
N THR A 11 -30.68 -18.78 -2.79
CA THR A 11 -30.58 -17.59 -3.65
C THR A 11 -30.13 -16.34 -2.89
N GLY A 12 -30.58 -16.18 -1.63
CA GLY A 12 -30.11 -15.11 -0.76
C GLY A 12 -28.62 -15.24 -0.43
N LEU A 13 -28.16 -16.45 -0.12
CA LEU A 13 -26.75 -16.74 0.15
C LEU A 13 -25.87 -16.45 -1.06
N LEU A 14 -26.31 -16.87 -2.26
CA LEU A 14 -25.60 -16.56 -3.50
C LEU A 14 -25.52 -15.05 -3.75
N THR A 15 -26.61 -14.32 -3.51
CA THR A 15 -26.65 -12.87 -3.67
C THR A 15 -25.68 -12.18 -2.71
N VAL A 16 -25.65 -12.60 -1.44
CA VAL A 16 -24.70 -12.08 -0.44
C VAL A 16 -23.26 -12.41 -0.82
N ALA A 17 -22.98 -13.64 -1.27
CA ALA A 17 -21.64 -14.03 -1.69
C ALA A 17 -21.14 -13.20 -2.89
N VAL A 18 -21.99 -13.00 -3.90
CA VAL A 18 -21.67 -12.13 -5.05
C VAL A 18 -21.45 -10.69 -4.60
N ALA A 19 -22.35 -10.15 -3.76
CA ALA A 19 -22.21 -8.79 -3.23
C ALA A 19 -20.92 -8.61 -2.44
N LEU A 20 -20.52 -9.61 -1.64
CA LEU A 20 -19.26 -9.60 -0.89
C LEU A 20 -18.06 -9.59 -1.84
N LEU A 21 -18.02 -10.49 -2.83
CA LEU A 21 -16.92 -10.56 -3.79
C LEU A 21 -16.78 -9.26 -4.60
N VAL A 22 -17.89 -8.69 -5.04
CA VAL A 22 -17.91 -7.40 -5.73
C VAL A 22 -17.40 -6.29 -4.80
N SER A 23 -17.85 -6.26 -3.55
CA SER A 23 -17.41 -5.26 -2.57
C SER A 23 -15.92 -5.36 -2.28
N VAL A 24 -15.40 -6.57 -2.08
CA VAL A 24 -13.96 -6.80 -1.88
C VAL A 24 -13.18 -6.38 -3.12
N GLY A 25 -13.61 -6.78 -4.32
CA GLY A 25 -12.95 -6.36 -5.56
C GLY A 25 -12.91 -4.86 -5.74
N LEU A 26 -14.01 -4.15 -5.44
CA LEU A 26 -14.08 -2.69 -5.50
C LEU A 26 -13.13 -2.04 -4.48
N ILE A 27 -13.13 -2.51 -3.23
CA ILE A 27 -12.26 -1.98 -2.18
C ILE A 27 -10.79 -2.22 -2.53
N SER A 28 -10.44 -3.41 -3.02
CA SER A 28 -9.08 -3.75 -3.42
C SER A 28 -8.59 -2.97 -4.65
N ALA A 29 -9.50 -2.46 -5.48
CA ALA A 29 -9.17 -1.61 -6.62
C ALA A 29 -8.96 -0.13 -6.23
N LEU A 30 -9.33 0.27 -5.00
CA LEU A 30 -9.08 1.63 -4.54
C LEU A 30 -7.56 1.85 -4.37
N PRO A 31 -7.03 3.01 -4.81
CA PRO A 31 -5.65 3.34 -4.55
C PRO A 31 -5.40 3.39 -3.04
N SER A 32 -4.29 2.81 -2.58
CA SER A 32 -3.89 2.95 -1.18
C SER A 32 -3.51 4.40 -0.91
N ILE A 33 -4.38 5.12 -0.19
CA ILE A 33 -4.09 6.47 0.28
C ILE A 33 -3.24 6.35 1.55
N ARG A 34 -2.03 6.92 1.51
CA ARG A 34 -1.20 7.15 2.70
C ARG A 34 -1.14 8.64 2.93
N ILE A 35 -1.39 9.05 4.18
CA ILE A 35 -1.31 10.44 4.61
C ILE A 35 -0.25 10.49 5.68
N ASP A 36 0.76 11.33 5.49
CA ASP A 36 1.72 11.64 6.53
C ASP A 36 1.08 12.59 7.54
N LEU A 37 1.17 12.23 8.82
CA LEU A 37 0.59 12.97 9.93
C LEU A 37 1.68 13.57 10.83
N THR A 38 2.94 13.54 10.38
CA THR A 38 4.05 14.17 11.09
C THR A 38 4.12 15.66 10.78
N GLU A 39 4.61 16.45 11.74
CA GLU A 39 4.60 17.92 11.64
C GLU A 39 5.45 18.45 10.47
N ASP A 40 6.51 17.73 10.10
CA ASP A 40 7.45 18.10 9.04
C ASP A 40 7.45 17.11 7.86
N ASP A 41 6.38 16.34 7.66
CA ASP A 41 6.25 15.36 6.56
C ASP A 41 7.45 14.38 6.47
N LEU A 42 7.91 13.87 7.63
CA LEU A 42 9.11 13.05 7.81
C LEU A 42 9.08 11.71 7.06
N PHE A 43 7.91 11.31 6.58
CA PHE A 43 7.64 10.08 5.83
C PHE A 43 7.11 10.35 4.42
N SER A 44 7.14 11.61 3.96
CA SER A 44 6.81 11.99 2.59
C SER A 44 8.05 12.38 1.79
N LEU A 45 7.94 12.37 0.46
CA LEU A 45 8.98 12.91 -0.39
C LEU A 45 8.96 14.43 -0.37
N ALA A 46 10.13 15.03 -0.23
CA ALA A 46 10.30 16.46 -0.49
C ALA A 46 9.88 16.80 -1.93
N ASP A 47 9.32 18.00 -2.12
CA ASP A 47 8.84 18.48 -3.43
C ASP A 47 9.88 18.34 -4.54
N GLY A 48 11.15 18.63 -4.23
CA GLY A 48 12.26 18.49 -5.17
C GLY A 48 12.42 17.05 -5.67
N THR A 49 12.40 16.07 -4.77
CA THR A 49 12.49 14.65 -5.12
C THR A 49 11.28 14.22 -5.94
N ARG A 50 10.07 14.63 -5.53
CA ARG A 50 8.83 14.33 -6.25
C ARG A 50 8.86 14.86 -7.69
N ASN A 51 9.34 16.09 -7.88
CA ASN A 51 9.46 16.71 -9.20
C ASN A 51 10.48 16.01 -10.11
N ILE A 52 11.60 15.56 -9.54
CA ILE A 52 12.61 14.80 -10.30
C ILE A 52 12.02 13.45 -10.75
N VAL A 53 11.41 12.72 -9.82
CA VAL A 53 10.95 11.35 -10.05
C VAL A 53 9.73 11.31 -10.98
N SER A 54 8.82 12.29 -10.88
CA SER A 54 7.70 12.44 -11.82
C SER A 54 8.11 12.91 -13.23
N GLY A 55 9.34 13.43 -13.37
CA GLY A 55 9.90 13.84 -14.65
C GLY A 55 10.74 12.76 -15.34
N LEU A 56 10.77 11.53 -14.83
CA LEU A 56 11.51 10.43 -15.44
C LEU A 56 10.88 10.06 -16.80
N GLU A 57 11.67 10.16 -17.87
CA GLU A 57 11.24 9.82 -19.23
C GLU A 57 11.18 8.31 -19.48
N GLU A 58 11.99 7.55 -18.75
CA GLU A 58 12.10 6.10 -18.85
C GLU A 58 12.12 5.46 -17.45
N PRO A 59 11.59 4.24 -17.29
CA PRO A 59 11.64 3.53 -16.01
C PRO A 59 13.08 3.23 -15.61
N ILE A 60 13.41 3.50 -14.35
CA ILE A 60 14.71 3.18 -13.76
C ILE A 60 14.60 2.02 -12.78
N GLU A 61 15.69 1.27 -12.62
CA GLU A 61 15.76 0.17 -11.67
C GLU A 61 16.36 0.65 -10.32
N LEU A 62 15.65 0.38 -9.23
CA LEU A 62 16.12 0.62 -7.87
C LEU A 62 16.39 -0.72 -7.19
N LEU A 63 17.67 -1.03 -6.94
CA LEU A 63 18.11 -2.26 -6.29
C LEU A 63 18.40 -2.00 -4.81
N PHE A 64 17.62 -2.63 -3.93
CA PHE A 64 17.82 -2.57 -2.49
C PHE A 64 18.26 -3.93 -1.95
N PHE A 65 19.52 -4.01 -1.51
CA PHE A 65 20.08 -5.21 -0.89
C PHE A 65 19.94 -5.11 0.63
N TYR A 66 19.10 -5.97 1.20
CA TYR A 66 18.86 -6.04 2.63
C TYR A 66 18.64 -7.49 3.06
N SER A 67 19.16 -7.84 4.24
CA SER A 67 18.96 -9.16 4.84
C SER A 67 18.37 -9.00 6.22
N GLU A 68 17.13 -9.47 6.39
CA GLU A 68 16.43 -9.39 7.67
C GLU A 68 17.16 -10.23 8.73
N SER A 69 17.56 -11.46 8.37
CA SER A 69 18.26 -12.39 9.27
C SER A 69 19.64 -11.88 9.70
N ALA A 70 20.38 -11.22 8.80
CA ALA A 70 21.69 -10.65 9.14
C ALA A 70 21.60 -9.44 10.07
N THR A 71 20.41 -8.88 10.27
CA THR A 71 20.16 -7.69 11.12
C THR A 71 19.29 -8.01 12.33
N GLU A 72 19.13 -9.30 12.65
CA GLU A 72 18.23 -9.74 13.71
C GLU A 72 18.58 -9.14 15.07
N ASP A 73 19.86 -9.13 15.42
CA ASP A 73 20.38 -8.65 16.70
C ASP A 73 20.72 -7.13 16.67
N GLN A 74 20.37 -6.43 15.60
CA GLN A 74 20.67 -5.01 15.40
C GLN A 74 19.38 -4.23 15.10
N PRO A 75 18.56 -3.94 16.13
CA PRO A 75 17.26 -3.26 15.96
C PRO A 75 17.35 -1.93 15.20
N GLN A 76 18.42 -1.16 15.40
CA GLN A 76 18.62 0.12 14.70
C GLN A 76 18.79 -0.08 13.19
N ILE A 77 19.53 -1.11 12.78
CA ILE A 77 19.73 -1.41 11.35
C ILE A 77 18.42 -1.92 10.74
N ARG A 78 17.66 -2.75 11.47
CA ARG A 78 16.33 -3.20 11.03
C ARG A 78 15.39 -2.01 10.79
N SER A 79 15.28 -1.10 11.76
CA SER A 79 14.44 0.11 11.63
C SER A 79 14.90 0.99 10.46
N TYR A 80 16.20 1.14 10.26
CA TYR A 80 16.73 1.90 9.12
C TYR A 80 16.42 1.22 7.78
N GLY A 81 16.57 -0.11 7.71
CA GLY A 81 16.21 -0.90 6.52
C GLY A 81 14.75 -0.73 6.12
N THR A 82 13.84 -0.77 7.09
CA THR A 82 12.42 -0.46 6.86
C THR A 82 12.24 0.94 6.30
N ARG A 83 12.90 1.96 6.87
CA ARG A 83 12.78 3.35 6.42
C ARG A 83 13.29 3.54 4.99
N VAL A 84 14.39 2.86 4.61
CA VAL A 84 14.88 2.88 3.22
C VAL A 84 13.86 2.22 2.29
N GLN A 85 13.29 1.08 2.67
CA GLN A 85 12.29 0.39 1.86
C GLN A 85 11.01 1.24 1.66
N GLU A 86 10.58 1.96 2.69
CA GLU A 86 9.46 2.91 2.62
C GLU A 86 9.78 4.08 1.68
N LEU A 87 10.95 4.69 1.82
CA LEU A 87 11.40 5.76 0.93
C LEU A 87 11.41 5.32 -0.55
N LEU A 88 11.98 4.14 -0.83
CA LEU A 88 12.03 3.61 -2.20
C LEU A 88 10.63 3.33 -2.75
N ARG A 89 9.70 2.86 -1.90
CA ARG A 89 8.30 2.68 -2.32
C ARG A 89 7.62 4.01 -2.64
N GLU A 90 7.86 5.06 -1.86
CA GLU A 90 7.33 6.40 -2.16
C GLU A 90 7.89 6.96 -3.47
N ILE A 91 9.18 6.71 -3.77
CA ILE A 91 9.77 7.05 -5.07
C ILE A 91 9.02 6.34 -6.21
N VAL A 92 8.79 5.03 -6.11
CA VAL A 92 8.06 4.26 -7.14
C VAL A 92 6.62 4.76 -7.30
N ILE A 93 5.94 5.14 -6.22
CA ILE A 93 4.59 5.72 -6.28
C ILE A 93 4.60 7.07 -6.99
N ALA A 94 5.62 7.90 -6.73
CA ALA A 94 5.74 9.24 -7.32
C ALA A 94 6.13 9.24 -8.80
N SER A 95 6.73 8.17 -9.32
CA SER A 95 7.12 8.06 -10.73
C SER A 95 5.97 7.79 -11.69
N GLY A 96 4.81 7.35 -11.19
CA GLY A 96 3.65 6.98 -12.01
C GLY A 96 3.59 5.49 -12.33
#